data_AF-A0A1C3V9A6-F1
#
_entry.id   AF-A0A1C3V9A6-F1
#
_cell.length_a   1.000
_cell.length_b   1.000
_cell.length_c   1.000
_cell.angle_alpha   90.00
_cell.angle_beta   90.00
_cell.angle_gamma   90.00
#
_symmetry.space_group_name_H-M   'P 1'
#
loop_
_entity.id
_entity.type
_entity.pdbx_description
1 polymer ?
#
loop_
_entity_poly.entity_id
_entity_poly.type
_entity_poly.pdbx_seq_one_letter_code
_entity_poly.pdbx_strand_id
1 'polypeptide(L)'
;MSSAQLAVLDTASNRTLAERLIDQLADRIGGLGVELADIAGNVQDVANRVASQSERFHHLQKTAETMVSANHDIANASQAVQTTTSAAVGEIAQSRGAVDTAVSHISELVAAVERIEARLSAVGAALAQVAKVSDSIEAIAKQTNLLALNATIEAARAGTAGRGFAVVASEVKNLAEATRQATHEISDTVRDLDGQIEGLIGESSDASQRARPPAKARKRSPSSSRGSSRASPRSKPRSTASRARRPPTSATATP
;
A
#
# COMPACT_ATOMS: atom_id res chain seq x y z
N MET A 1 -54.02 -50.43 109.99
CA MET A 1 -53.10 -49.38 109.49
C MET A 1 -53.91 -48.09 109.42
N SER A 2 -53.59 -47.13 110.29
CA SER A 2 -54.32 -45.86 110.44
C SER A 2 -54.20 -45.02 109.16
N SER A 3 -55.26 -44.32 108.77
CA SER A 3 -55.31 -43.41 107.61
C SER A 3 -54.19 -42.37 107.61
N ALA A 4 -53.65 -42.01 108.78
CA ALA A 4 -52.48 -41.14 108.92
C ALA A 4 -51.18 -41.76 108.39
N GLN A 5 -51.01 -43.08 108.48
CA GLN A 5 -49.80 -43.79 108.02
C GLN A 5 -49.78 -43.98 106.50
N LEU A 6 -50.94 -44.18 105.88
CA LEU A 6 -51.08 -44.26 104.42
C LEU A 6 -50.84 -42.89 103.76
N ALA A 7 -51.35 -41.81 104.38
CA ALA A 7 -51.12 -40.44 103.92
C ALA A 7 -49.64 -40.06 103.99
N VAL A 8 -48.91 -40.44 105.05
CA VAL A 8 -47.47 -40.17 105.18
C VAL A 8 -46.64 -40.95 104.15
N LEU A 9 -46.99 -42.21 103.86
CA LEU A 9 -46.34 -43.01 102.82
C LEU A 9 -46.62 -42.47 101.41
N ASP A 10 -47.84 -42.03 101.13
CA ASP A 10 -48.22 -41.40 99.85
C ASP A 10 -47.53 -40.04 99.68
N THR A 11 -47.39 -39.27 100.76
CA THR A 11 -46.65 -37.98 100.75
C THR A 11 -45.14 -38.19 100.55
N ALA A 12 -44.55 -39.23 101.15
CA ALA A 12 -43.13 -39.56 100.97
C ALA A 12 -42.82 -40.14 99.58
N SER A 13 -43.73 -40.95 99.02
CA SER A 13 -43.65 -41.47 97.64
C SER A 13 -43.80 -40.36 96.61
N ASN A 14 -44.78 -39.45 96.80
CA ASN A 14 -44.91 -38.27 95.94
C ASN A 14 -43.70 -37.33 96.03
N ARG A 15 -43.10 -37.19 97.22
CA ARG A 15 -41.87 -36.39 97.40
C ARG A 15 -40.67 -36.97 96.64
N THR A 16 -40.45 -38.28 96.70
CA THR A 16 -39.35 -38.94 95.95
C THR A 16 -39.59 -39.01 94.44
N LEU A 17 -40.84 -38.98 94.00
CA LEU A 17 -41.19 -38.88 92.57
C LEU A 17 -41.00 -37.44 92.07
N ALA A 18 -41.38 -36.44 92.86
CA ALA A 18 -41.09 -35.04 92.58
C ALA A 18 -39.58 -34.76 92.52
N GLU A 19 -38.79 -35.28 93.45
CA GLU A 19 -37.32 -35.16 93.45
C GLU A 19 -36.70 -35.76 92.16
N ARG A 20 -37.13 -36.96 91.74
CA ARG A 20 -36.67 -37.57 90.48
C ARG A 20 -37.08 -36.80 89.23
N LEU A 21 -38.29 -36.25 89.19
CA LEU A 21 -38.74 -35.40 88.08
C LEU A 21 -37.96 -34.08 88.02
N ILE A 22 -37.60 -33.51 89.18
CA ILE A 22 -36.76 -32.32 89.28
C ILE A 22 -35.35 -32.62 88.75
N ASP A 23 -34.75 -33.76 89.12
CA ASP A 23 -33.43 -34.16 88.61
C ASP A 23 -33.43 -34.39 87.09
N GLN A 24 -34.45 -35.09 86.56
CA GLN A 24 -34.61 -35.30 85.11
C GLN A 24 -34.85 -34.00 84.35
N LEU A 25 -35.59 -33.06 84.94
CA LEU A 25 -35.82 -31.74 84.37
C LEU A 25 -34.53 -30.92 84.39
N ALA A 26 -33.76 -30.96 85.49
CA ALA A 26 -32.49 -30.26 85.63
C ALA A 26 -31.45 -30.77 84.61
N ASP A 27 -31.34 -32.09 84.41
CA ASP A 27 -30.45 -32.71 83.42
C ASP A 27 -30.85 -32.31 81.98
N ARG A 28 -32.15 -32.35 81.66
CA ARG A 28 -32.66 -31.89 80.35
C ARG A 28 -32.43 -30.40 80.12
N ILE A 29 -32.64 -29.55 81.14
CA ILE A 29 -32.37 -28.10 81.04
C ILE A 29 -30.86 -27.85 80.86
N GLY A 30 -30.01 -28.60 81.55
CA GLY A 30 -28.56 -28.55 81.39
C GLY A 30 -28.12 -28.92 79.97
N GLY A 31 -28.62 -30.03 79.43
CA GLY A 31 -28.37 -30.45 78.05
C GLY A 31 -28.83 -29.43 77.01
N LEU A 32 -30.05 -28.89 77.18
CA LEU A 32 -30.56 -27.80 76.34
C LEU A 32 -29.67 -26.54 76.40
N GLY A 33 -29.12 -26.22 77.57
CA GLY A 33 -28.19 -25.10 77.74
C GLY A 33 -26.90 -25.27 76.93
N VAL A 34 -26.35 -26.49 76.90
CA VAL A 34 -25.16 -26.81 76.08
C VAL A 34 -25.49 -26.73 74.59
N GLU A 35 -26.60 -27.33 74.15
CA GLU A 35 -27.03 -27.27 72.74
C GLU A 35 -27.27 -25.81 72.28
N LEU A 36 -27.86 -24.97 73.12
CA LEU A 36 -28.05 -23.54 72.81
C LEU A 36 -26.72 -22.79 72.68
N ALA A 37 -25.73 -23.11 73.51
CA ALA A 37 -24.40 -22.51 73.41
C ALA A 37 -23.69 -22.91 72.10
N ASP A 38 -23.80 -24.17 71.69
CA ASP A 38 -23.27 -24.65 70.41
C ASP A 38 -23.98 -24.00 69.21
N ILE A 39 -25.31 -23.86 69.27
CA ILE A 39 -26.08 -23.15 68.25
C ILE A 39 -25.64 -21.68 68.17
N ALA A 40 -25.47 -21.00 69.31
CA ALA A 40 -25.01 -19.61 69.33
C ALA A 40 -23.61 -19.45 68.71
N GLY A 41 -22.69 -20.38 68.99
CA GLY A 41 -21.37 -20.43 68.36
C GLY A 41 -21.46 -20.59 66.83
N ASN A 42 -22.25 -21.56 66.36
CA ASN A 42 -22.47 -21.79 64.94
C ASN A 42 -23.11 -20.57 64.23
N VAL A 43 -24.06 -19.88 64.88
CA VAL A 43 -24.67 -18.65 64.35
C VAL A 43 -23.62 -17.54 64.22
N GLN A 44 -22.74 -17.39 65.20
CA GLN A 44 -21.65 -16.41 65.14
C GLN A 44 -20.67 -16.72 63.99
N ASP A 45 -20.33 -17.99 63.78
CA ASP A 45 -19.47 -18.41 62.66
C ASP A 45 -20.13 -18.15 61.30
N VAL A 46 -21.42 -18.42 61.18
CA VAL A 46 -22.20 -18.09 59.97
C VAL A 46 -22.22 -16.57 59.74
N ALA A 47 -22.44 -15.76 60.78
CA ALA A 47 -22.43 -14.31 60.67
C ALA A 47 -21.06 -13.79 60.18
N ASN A 48 -19.97 -14.31 60.74
CA ASN A 48 -18.61 -13.98 60.32
C ASN A 48 -18.35 -14.37 58.85
N ARG A 49 -18.82 -15.55 58.43
CA ARG A 49 -18.71 -16.01 57.03
C ARG A 49 -19.51 -15.14 56.08
N VAL A 50 -20.72 -14.72 56.45
CA VAL A 50 -21.56 -13.81 55.65
C VAL A 50 -20.88 -12.45 55.48
N ALA A 51 -20.29 -11.90 56.55
CA ALA A 51 -19.54 -10.65 56.49
C ALA A 51 -18.36 -10.75 55.50
N SER A 52 -17.53 -11.81 55.61
CA SER A 52 -16.42 -12.03 54.67
C SER A 52 -16.90 -12.25 53.23
N GLN A 53 -18.02 -12.94 53.04
CA GLN A 53 -18.60 -13.15 51.72
C GLN A 53 -19.09 -11.83 51.10
N SER A 54 -19.66 -10.92 51.90
CA SER A 54 -20.05 -9.58 51.45
C SER A 54 -18.86 -8.77 50.93
N GLU A 55 -17.71 -8.80 51.63
CA GLU A 55 -16.49 -8.14 51.16
C GLU A 55 -15.99 -8.72 49.83
N ARG A 56 -16.02 -10.04 49.68
CA ARG A 56 -15.65 -10.71 48.42
C ARG A 56 -16.58 -10.31 47.28
N PHE A 57 -17.88 -10.14 47.53
CA PHE A 57 -18.82 -9.65 46.52
C PHE A 57 -18.53 -8.20 46.11
N HIS A 58 -18.20 -7.32 47.04
CA HIS A 58 -17.77 -5.96 46.70
C HIS A 58 -16.50 -5.95 45.84
N HIS A 59 -15.53 -6.80 46.15
CA HIS A 59 -14.35 -6.95 45.31
C HIS A 59 -14.71 -7.45 43.90
N LEU A 60 -15.57 -8.48 43.80
CA LEU A 60 -16.01 -9.00 42.50
C LEU A 60 -16.73 -7.94 41.67
N GLN A 61 -17.58 -7.13 42.30
CA GLN A 61 -18.25 -6.02 41.62
C GLN A 61 -17.23 -5.02 41.03
N LYS A 62 -16.24 -4.60 41.83
CA LYS A 62 -15.18 -3.68 41.37
C LYS A 62 -14.36 -4.27 40.22
N THR A 63 -14.05 -5.56 40.29
CA THR A 63 -13.35 -6.26 39.20
C THR A 63 -14.22 -6.30 37.93
N ALA A 64 -15.52 -6.57 38.06
CA ALA A 64 -16.45 -6.56 36.93
C ALA A 64 -16.56 -5.17 36.28
N GLU A 65 -16.64 -4.09 37.07
CA GLU A 65 -16.63 -2.72 36.56
C GLU A 65 -15.34 -2.41 35.79
N THR A 66 -14.19 -2.82 36.33
CA THR A 66 -12.88 -2.66 35.65
C THR A 66 -12.84 -3.45 34.34
N MET A 67 -13.40 -4.66 34.32
CA MET A 67 -13.47 -5.50 33.12
C MET A 67 -14.37 -4.89 32.03
N VAL A 68 -15.50 -4.29 32.43
CA VAL A 68 -16.39 -3.57 31.49
C VAL A 68 -15.65 -2.38 30.87
N SER A 69 -14.91 -1.60 31.66
CA SER A 69 -14.09 -0.49 31.15
C SER A 69 -13.02 -1.00 30.17
N ALA A 70 -12.27 -2.05 30.54
CA ALA A 70 -11.24 -2.61 29.68
C ALA A 70 -11.81 -3.15 28.35
N ASN A 71 -13.00 -3.77 28.38
CA ASN A 71 -13.68 -4.20 27.16
C ASN A 71 -14.08 -3.02 26.25
N HIS A 72 -14.49 -1.90 26.85
CA HIS A 72 -14.80 -0.69 26.08
C HIS A 72 -13.54 -0.12 25.42
N ASP A 73 -12.42 -0.07 26.13
CA ASP A 73 -11.13 0.38 25.58
C ASP A 73 -10.65 -0.52 24.44
N ILE A 74 -10.78 -1.84 24.60
CA ILE A 74 -10.46 -2.83 23.54
C ILE A 74 -11.34 -2.61 22.30
N ALA A 75 -12.64 -2.34 22.48
CA ALA A 75 -13.54 -2.07 21.36
C ALA A 75 -13.15 -0.80 20.61
N ASN A 76 -12.82 0.27 21.34
CA ASN A 76 -12.37 1.55 20.77
C ASN A 76 -11.05 1.39 20.02
N ALA A 77 -10.08 0.70 20.61
CA ALA A 77 -8.80 0.39 19.97
C ALA A 77 -8.99 -0.44 18.70
N SER A 78 -9.87 -1.44 18.73
CA SER A 78 -10.19 -2.27 17.57
C SER A 78 -10.80 -1.45 16.43
N GLN A 79 -11.71 -0.52 16.75
CA GLN A 79 -12.32 0.37 15.76
C GLN A 79 -11.30 1.33 15.14
N ALA A 80 -10.37 1.85 15.94
CA ALA A 80 -9.27 2.68 15.45
C ALA A 80 -8.38 1.89 14.49
N VAL A 81 -7.98 0.67 14.86
CA VAL A 81 -7.18 -0.24 14.02
C VAL A 81 -7.88 -0.53 12.70
N GLN A 82 -9.20 -0.80 12.71
CA GLN A 82 -9.96 -1.03 11.48
C GLN A 82 -9.97 0.19 10.55
N THR A 83 -10.11 1.39 11.13
CA THR A 83 -10.12 2.65 10.37
C THR A 83 -8.75 2.90 9.74
N THR A 84 -7.67 2.79 10.51
CA THR A 84 -6.30 2.95 10.02
C THR A 84 -5.95 1.90 8.97
N THR A 85 -6.36 0.64 9.17
CA THR A 85 -6.13 -0.44 8.19
C THR A 85 -6.87 -0.15 6.87
N SER A 86 -8.11 0.35 6.93
CA SER A 86 -8.88 0.70 5.74
C SER A 86 -8.24 1.87 4.98
N ALA A 87 -7.74 2.87 5.69
CA ALA A 87 -6.98 3.98 5.09
C ALA A 87 -5.70 3.48 4.41
N ALA A 88 -4.92 2.62 5.07
CA ALA A 88 -3.70 2.03 4.51
C ALA A 88 -3.98 1.20 3.25
N VAL A 89 -5.10 0.46 3.20
CA VAL A 89 -5.53 -0.25 1.98
C VAL A 89 -5.81 0.73 0.83
N GLY A 90 -6.44 1.87 1.13
CA GLY A 90 -6.66 2.94 0.15
C GLY A 90 -5.35 3.54 -0.39
N GLU A 91 -4.40 3.84 0.49
CA GLU A 91 -3.07 4.36 0.11
C GLU A 91 -2.27 3.36 -0.72
N ILE A 92 -2.31 2.07 -0.39
CA ILE A 92 -1.67 1.01 -1.18
C ILE A 92 -2.29 0.94 -2.58
N ALA A 93 -3.61 1.08 -2.71
CA ALA A 93 -4.27 1.11 -4.02
C ALA A 93 -3.84 2.32 -4.87
N GLN A 94 -3.74 3.50 -4.26
CA GLN A 94 -3.24 4.71 -4.94
C GLN A 94 -1.77 4.56 -5.35
N SER A 95 -0.93 4.03 -4.47
CA SER A 95 0.49 3.77 -4.75
C SER A 95 0.66 2.78 -5.89
N ARG A 96 -0.16 1.72 -5.95
CA ARG A 96 -0.19 0.81 -7.10
C ARG A 96 -0.53 1.53 -8.40
N GLY A 97 -1.55 2.39 -8.41
CA GLY A 97 -1.90 3.20 -9.59
C GLY A 97 -0.78 4.14 -10.03
N ALA A 98 -0.08 4.77 -9.09
CA ALA A 98 1.07 5.62 -9.37
C ALA A 98 2.24 4.82 -9.97
N VAL A 99 2.52 3.62 -9.44
CA VAL A 99 3.55 2.71 -9.97
C VAL A 99 3.19 2.25 -11.39
N ASP A 100 1.95 1.86 -11.64
CA ASP A 100 1.50 1.45 -13.00
C ASP A 100 1.66 2.59 -14.00
N THR A 101 1.32 3.82 -13.60
CA THR A 101 1.52 5.03 -14.42
C THR A 101 3.00 5.26 -14.71
N ALA A 102 3.86 5.16 -13.70
CA ALA A 102 5.31 5.31 -13.87
C ALA A 102 5.89 4.26 -14.84
N VAL A 103 5.44 3.01 -14.76
CA VAL A 103 5.85 1.95 -15.70
C VAL A 103 5.41 2.24 -17.13
N SER A 104 4.21 2.82 -17.32
CA SER A 104 3.74 3.27 -18.64
C SER A 104 4.65 4.37 -19.21
N HIS A 105 4.93 5.41 -18.42
CA HIS A 105 5.82 6.50 -18.84
C HIS A 105 7.24 6.01 -19.17
N ILE A 106 7.78 5.07 -18.40
CA ILE A 106 9.09 4.46 -18.71
C ILE A 106 9.04 3.71 -20.05
N SER A 107 7.96 3.00 -20.33
CA SER A 107 7.79 2.29 -21.61
C SER A 107 7.71 3.25 -22.79
N GLU A 108 7.00 4.37 -22.63
CA GLU A 108 6.94 5.45 -23.62
C GLU A 108 8.30 6.12 -23.84
N LEU A 109 9.06 6.33 -22.76
CA LEU A 109 10.41 6.87 -22.81
C LEU A 109 11.35 5.95 -23.60
N VAL A 110 11.34 4.64 -23.33
CA VAL A 110 12.13 3.66 -24.08
C VAL A 110 11.79 3.72 -25.57
N ALA A 111 10.50 3.76 -25.92
CA ALA A 111 10.08 3.88 -27.31
C ALA A 111 10.49 5.23 -27.94
N ALA A 112 10.58 6.31 -27.16
CA ALA A 112 11.08 7.60 -27.62
C ALA A 112 12.59 7.56 -27.90
N VAL A 113 13.37 6.90 -27.04
CA VAL A 113 14.81 6.69 -27.22
C VAL A 113 15.08 5.85 -28.48
N GLU A 114 14.36 4.74 -28.68
CA GLU A 114 14.47 3.91 -29.90
C GLU A 114 14.20 4.74 -31.18
N ARG A 115 13.25 5.70 -31.13
CA ARG A 115 13.01 6.63 -32.25
C ARG A 115 14.14 7.63 -32.45
N ILE A 116 14.80 8.08 -31.39
CA ILE A 116 15.94 8.99 -31.46
C ILE A 116 17.13 8.26 -32.09
N GLU A 117 17.43 7.05 -31.65
CA GLU A 117 18.49 6.20 -32.24
C GLU A 117 18.30 6.00 -33.75
N ALA A 118 17.07 5.69 -34.18
CA ALA A 118 16.76 5.54 -35.60
C ALA A 118 16.99 6.84 -36.40
N ARG A 119 16.66 8.00 -35.81
CA ARG A 119 16.91 9.31 -36.44
C ARG A 119 18.39 9.65 -36.49
N LEU A 120 19.13 9.39 -35.42
CA LEU A 120 20.59 9.60 -35.37
C LEU A 120 21.30 8.73 -36.41
N SER A 121 20.90 7.47 -36.57
CA SER A 121 21.42 6.60 -37.63
C SER A 121 21.16 7.18 -39.03
N ALA A 122 19.98 7.75 -39.28
CA ALA A 122 19.68 8.43 -40.55
C ALA A 122 20.55 9.70 -40.77
N VAL A 123 20.84 10.46 -39.70
CA VAL A 123 21.77 11.60 -39.77
C VAL A 123 23.19 11.14 -40.09
N GLY A 124 23.68 10.07 -39.44
CA GLY A 124 24.99 9.49 -39.76
C GLY A 124 25.11 9.07 -41.23
N ALA A 125 24.06 8.43 -41.78
CA ALA A 125 24.02 8.10 -43.20
C ALA A 125 24.06 9.33 -44.13
N ALA A 126 23.38 10.43 -43.74
CA ALA A 126 23.42 11.68 -44.48
C ALA A 126 24.80 12.34 -44.43
N LEU A 127 25.47 12.33 -43.27
CA LEU A 127 26.84 12.84 -43.10
C LEU A 127 27.85 12.05 -43.94
N ALA A 128 27.73 10.72 -43.99
CA ALA A 128 28.56 9.89 -44.86
C ALA A 128 28.40 10.28 -46.35
N GLN A 129 27.19 10.64 -46.77
CA GLN A 129 26.95 11.15 -48.12
C GLN A 129 27.58 12.52 -48.34
N VAL A 130 27.55 13.42 -47.34
CA VAL A 130 28.21 14.73 -47.39
C VAL A 130 29.73 14.56 -47.50
N ALA A 131 30.33 13.67 -46.71
CA ALA A 131 31.76 13.36 -46.78
C ALA A 131 32.16 12.93 -48.20
N LYS A 132 31.41 11.99 -48.80
CA LYS A 132 31.66 11.53 -50.17
C LYS A 132 31.58 12.64 -51.22
N VAL A 133 30.65 13.58 -51.06
CA VAL A 133 30.54 14.74 -51.95
C VAL A 133 31.71 15.69 -51.73
N SER A 134 32.12 15.94 -50.49
CA SER A 134 33.29 16.76 -50.15
C SER A 134 34.57 16.21 -50.78
N ASP A 135 34.82 14.90 -50.66
CA ASP A 135 35.96 14.21 -51.28
C ASP A 135 35.96 14.37 -52.81
N SER A 136 34.77 14.31 -53.43
CA SER A 136 34.62 14.49 -54.87
C SER A 136 34.94 15.94 -55.29
N ILE A 137 34.52 16.93 -54.50
CA ILE A 137 34.85 18.34 -54.74
C ILE A 137 36.34 18.58 -54.54
N GLU A 138 36.97 17.97 -53.53
CA GLU A 138 38.42 18.08 -53.31
C GLU A 138 39.20 17.54 -54.52
N ALA A 139 38.78 16.39 -55.06
CA ALA A 139 39.37 15.82 -56.27
C ALA A 139 39.23 16.75 -57.49
N ILE A 140 38.05 17.38 -57.67
CA ILE A 140 37.81 18.37 -58.73
C ILE A 140 38.69 19.61 -58.53
N ALA A 141 38.80 20.12 -57.30
CA ALA A 141 39.64 21.26 -56.97
C ALA A 141 41.12 20.97 -57.25
N LYS A 142 41.60 19.78 -56.88
CA LYS A 142 42.97 19.32 -57.18
C LYS A 142 43.24 19.24 -58.69
N GLN A 143 42.30 18.70 -59.47
CA GLN A 143 42.42 18.65 -60.92
C GLN A 143 42.39 20.05 -61.54
N THR A 144 41.53 20.94 -61.03
CA THR A 144 41.43 22.33 -61.48
C THR A 144 42.70 23.11 -61.18
N ASN A 145 43.31 22.90 -60.00
CA ASN A 145 44.60 23.47 -59.62
C ASN A 145 45.72 23.02 -60.59
N LEU A 146 45.76 21.73 -60.94
CA LEU A 146 46.72 21.22 -61.93
C LEU A 146 46.50 21.81 -63.33
N LEU A 147 45.24 21.94 -63.77
CA LEU A 147 44.91 22.58 -65.04
C LEU A 147 45.31 24.05 -65.06
N ALA A 148 45.04 24.78 -63.98
CA ALA A 148 45.42 26.18 -63.81
C ALA A 148 46.94 26.36 -63.81
N LEU A 149 47.68 25.48 -63.13
CA LEU A 149 49.13 25.48 -63.12
C LEU A 149 49.71 25.27 -64.53
N ASN A 150 49.19 24.29 -65.28
CA ASN A 150 49.59 24.06 -66.67
C ASN A 150 49.31 25.29 -67.54
N ALA A 151 48.16 25.95 -67.35
CA ALA A 151 47.82 27.18 -68.06
C ALA A 151 48.75 28.35 -67.69
N THR A 152 49.15 28.48 -66.41
CA THR A 152 50.14 29.48 -65.99
C THR A 152 51.50 29.25 -66.66
N ILE A 153 51.95 27.99 -66.76
CA ILE A 153 53.21 27.64 -67.43
C ILE A 153 53.14 28.01 -68.92
N GLU A 154 52.06 27.66 -69.62
CA GLU A 154 51.95 27.93 -71.05
C GLU A 154 51.77 29.44 -71.33
N ALA A 155 51.07 30.16 -70.45
CA ALA A 155 50.97 31.62 -70.51
C ALA A 155 52.33 32.31 -70.33
N ALA A 156 53.20 31.80 -69.44
CA ALA A 156 54.58 32.28 -69.31
C ALA A 156 55.41 31.98 -70.57
N ARG A 157 55.18 30.83 -71.21
CA ARG A 157 55.85 30.42 -72.44
C ARG A 157 55.49 31.29 -73.65
N ALA A 158 54.26 31.79 -73.70
CA ALA A 158 53.78 32.72 -74.73
C ALA A 158 54.29 34.18 -74.56
N GLY A 159 55.05 34.47 -73.50
CA GLY A 159 55.68 35.77 -73.28
C GLY A 159 54.68 36.92 -73.15
N THR A 160 54.86 37.99 -73.93
CA THR A 160 54.03 39.21 -73.83
C THR A 160 52.58 39.01 -74.23
N ALA A 161 52.29 38.05 -75.13
CA ALA A 161 50.95 37.70 -75.60
C ALA A 161 50.15 36.90 -74.55
N GLY A 162 50.83 36.19 -73.63
CA GLY A 162 50.20 35.36 -72.60
C GLY A 162 49.84 36.07 -71.30
N ARG A 163 50.20 37.36 -71.12
CA ARG A 163 50.02 38.08 -69.83
C ARG A 163 48.59 38.07 -69.30
N GLY A 164 47.59 38.29 -70.15
CA GLY A 164 46.18 38.25 -69.74
C GLY A 164 45.74 36.85 -69.28
N PHE A 165 46.17 35.81 -70.00
CA PHE A 165 45.92 34.41 -69.63
C PHE A 165 46.63 34.01 -68.33
N ALA A 166 47.84 34.53 -68.08
CA ALA A 166 48.58 34.26 -66.85
C ALA A 166 47.83 34.77 -65.61
N VAL A 167 47.21 35.95 -65.69
CA VAL A 167 46.40 36.52 -64.59
C VAL A 167 45.18 35.64 -64.31
N VAL A 168 44.44 35.26 -65.35
CA VAL A 168 43.26 34.38 -65.19
C VAL A 168 43.65 33.01 -64.63
N ALA A 169 44.73 32.41 -65.13
CA ALA A 169 45.22 31.13 -64.64
C ALA A 169 45.64 31.18 -63.16
N SER A 170 46.28 32.28 -62.74
CA SER A 170 46.62 32.48 -61.32
C SER A 170 45.37 32.60 -60.44
N GLU A 171 44.33 33.29 -60.91
CA GLU A 171 43.08 33.44 -60.16
C GLU A 171 42.34 32.11 -60.03
N VAL A 172 42.27 31.31 -61.11
CA VAL A 172 41.70 29.95 -61.07
C VAL A 172 42.50 29.06 -60.12
N LYS A 173 43.83 29.18 -60.08
CA LYS A 173 44.68 28.45 -59.14
C LYS A 173 44.35 28.78 -57.69
N ASN A 174 44.20 30.07 -57.37
CA ASN A 174 43.83 30.53 -56.04
C ASN A 174 42.44 30.04 -55.64
N LEU A 175 41.47 30.10 -56.57
CA LEU A 175 40.11 29.62 -56.33
C LEU A 175 40.07 28.11 -56.09
N ALA A 176 40.88 27.34 -56.82
CA ALA A 176 41.01 25.90 -56.64
C ALA A 176 41.62 25.55 -55.26
N GLU A 177 42.66 26.26 -54.82
CA GLU A 177 43.23 26.02 -53.48
C GLU A 177 42.26 26.43 -52.36
N ALA A 178 41.57 27.57 -52.50
CA ALA A 178 40.53 27.99 -51.56
C ALA A 178 39.38 26.98 -51.47
N THR A 179 38.97 26.41 -52.61
CA THR A 179 37.96 25.33 -52.65
C THR A 179 38.44 24.10 -51.90
N ARG A 180 39.71 23.72 -52.10
CA ARG A 180 40.33 22.57 -51.45
C ARG A 180 40.41 22.73 -49.94
N GLN A 181 40.76 23.93 -49.47
CA GLN A 181 40.76 24.27 -48.05
C GLN A 181 39.36 24.17 -47.46
N ALA A 182 38.34 24.72 -48.14
CA ALA A 182 36.96 24.62 -47.70
C ALA A 182 36.44 23.18 -47.62
N THR A 183 36.79 22.31 -48.59
CA THR A 183 36.42 20.88 -48.53
C THR A 183 37.12 20.14 -47.39
N HIS A 184 38.32 20.56 -47.02
CA HIS A 184 39.04 19.97 -45.88
C HIS A 184 38.34 20.32 -44.56
N GLU A 185 37.95 21.58 -44.39
CA GLU A 185 37.19 22.05 -43.22
C GLU A 185 35.82 21.37 -43.10
N ILE A 186 35.13 21.13 -44.23
CA ILE A 186 33.88 20.36 -44.27
C ILE A 186 34.15 18.92 -43.79
N SER A 187 35.21 18.28 -44.28
CA SER A 187 35.53 16.88 -43.92
C SER A 187 35.86 16.73 -42.44
N ASP A 188 36.63 17.67 -41.88
CA ASP A 188 36.94 17.72 -40.45
C ASP A 188 35.67 17.90 -39.61
N THR A 189 34.78 18.79 -40.03
CA THR A 189 33.48 19.03 -39.37
C THR A 189 32.58 17.80 -39.42
N VAL A 190 32.49 17.13 -40.57
CA VAL A 190 31.68 15.92 -40.74
C VAL A 190 32.20 14.80 -39.84
N ARG A 191 33.52 14.62 -39.75
CA ARG A 191 34.15 13.62 -38.88
C ARG A 191 33.88 13.88 -37.40
N ASP A 192 33.91 15.15 -36.97
CA ASP A 192 33.56 15.51 -35.59
C ASP A 192 32.09 15.19 -35.28
N LEU A 193 31.18 15.57 -36.18
CA LEU A 193 29.74 15.29 -36.04
C LEU A 193 29.43 13.78 -36.03
N ASP A 194 30.13 12.99 -36.84
CA ASP A 194 29.97 11.52 -36.87
C ASP A 194 30.35 10.90 -35.51
N GLY A 195 31.49 11.31 -34.94
CA GLY A 195 31.90 10.88 -33.61
C GLY A 195 30.93 11.28 -32.50
N GLN A 196 30.36 12.49 -32.58
CA GLN A 196 29.31 12.93 -31.64
C GLN A 196 28.04 12.06 -31.76
N ILE A 197 27.64 11.69 -32.98
CA ILE A 197 26.47 10.83 -33.20
C ILE A 197 26.71 9.42 -32.65
N GLU A 198 27.88 8.82 -32.88
CA GLU A 198 28.24 7.52 -32.31
C GLU A 198 28.17 7.55 -30.77
N GLY A 199 28.70 8.61 -30.14
CA GLY A 199 28.59 8.83 -28.71
C GLY A 199 27.14 8.89 -28.22
N LEU A 200 26.29 9.68 -28.89
CA LEU A 200 24.87 9.80 -28.55
C LEU A 200 24.09 8.50 -28.70
N ILE A 201 24.41 7.68 -29.72
CA ILE A 201 23.82 6.34 -29.89
C ILE A 201 24.24 5.42 -28.74
N GLY A 202 25.51 5.46 -28.33
CA GLY A 202 26.01 4.70 -27.18
C GLY A 202 25.29 5.07 -25.88
N GLU A 203 25.18 6.36 -25.58
CA GLU A 203 24.47 6.86 -24.39
C GLU A 203 22.97 6.51 -24.41
N SER A 204 22.34 6.60 -25.58
CA SER A 204 20.93 6.24 -25.78
C SER A 204 20.66 4.76 -25.53
N SER A 205 21.53 3.88 -26.06
CA SER A 205 21.45 2.44 -25.86
C SER A 205 21.59 2.07 -24.38
N ASP A 206 22.54 2.69 -23.67
CA ASP A 206 22.72 2.51 -22.24
C ASP A 206 21.49 2.97 -21.43
N ALA A 207 20.93 4.13 -21.78
CA ALA A 207 19.72 4.64 -21.16
C ALA A 207 18.52 3.70 -21.38
N SER A 208 18.36 3.17 -22.60
CA SER A 208 17.31 2.20 -22.96
C SER A 208 17.44 0.89 -22.19
N GLN A 209 18.65 0.35 -22.05
CA GLN A 209 18.90 -0.87 -21.26
C GLN A 209 18.59 -0.69 -19.78
N ARG A 210 18.96 0.46 -19.19
CA ARG A 210 18.67 0.78 -17.78
C ARG A 210 17.18 1.00 -17.53
N ALA A 211 16.48 1.59 -18.49
CA ALA A 211 15.05 1.86 -18.40
C ALA A 211 14.18 0.62 -18.65
N ARG A 212 14.70 -0.44 -19.28
CA ARG A 212 13.94 -1.67 -19.54
C ARG A 212 13.59 -2.38 -18.24
N PRO A 213 12.30 -2.57 -17.91
CA PRO A 213 11.91 -3.33 -16.73
C PRO A 213 12.32 -4.81 -16.92
N PRO A 214 12.70 -5.51 -15.82
CA PRO A 214 13.12 -6.91 -15.89
C PRO A 214 12.02 -7.76 -16.55
N ALA A 215 12.41 -8.70 -17.42
CA ALA A 215 11.53 -9.47 -18.31
C ALA A 215 10.33 -10.17 -17.63
N LYS A 216 10.34 -10.32 -16.30
CA LYS A 216 9.23 -10.82 -15.49
C LYS A 216 8.05 -9.85 -15.41
N ALA A 217 8.26 -8.53 -15.49
CA ALA A 217 7.18 -7.53 -15.50
C ALA A 217 6.35 -7.59 -16.80
N ARG A 218 7.01 -7.84 -17.94
CA ARG A 218 6.37 -7.89 -19.27
C ARG A 218 5.36 -9.04 -19.43
N LYS A 219 5.51 -10.13 -18.66
CA LYS A 219 4.58 -11.27 -18.68
C LYS A 219 3.32 -11.07 -17.84
N ARG A 220 3.28 -10.06 -16.95
CA ARG A 220 2.10 -9.76 -16.13
C ARG A 220 1.11 -8.79 -16.80
N SER A 221 1.49 -8.18 -17.90
CA SER A 221 0.60 -7.33 -18.70
C SER A 221 0.19 -8.06 -19.99
N PRO A 222 -0.81 -8.95 -19.88
CA PRO A 222 -1.91 -8.88 -20.83
C PRO A 222 -3.27 -8.98 -20.13
N SER A 223 -4.21 -8.10 -20.51
CA SER A 223 -5.68 -8.26 -20.47
C SER A 223 -6.58 -7.64 -19.39
N SER A 224 -6.23 -6.57 -18.66
CA SER A 224 -7.22 -5.89 -17.79
C SER A 224 -8.06 -4.77 -18.44
N SER A 225 -7.85 -4.41 -19.72
CA SER A 225 -8.60 -3.30 -20.37
C SER A 225 -9.84 -3.69 -21.18
N ARG A 226 -10.32 -4.94 -21.12
CA ARG A 226 -11.58 -5.37 -21.76
C ARG A 226 -12.52 -6.01 -20.75
N GLY A 227 -13.22 -5.22 -19.94
CA GLY A 227 -14.20 -5.82 -19.03
C GLY A 227 -14.91 -4.93 -18.01
N SER A 228 -15.05 -3.61 -18.21
CA SER A 228 -15.93 -2.80 -17.35
C SER A 228 -16.79 -1.83 -18.16
N SER A 229 -17.49 -2.38 -19.15
CA SER A 229 -18.67 -1.75 -19.75
C SER A 229 -19.77 -2.80 -19.84
N ARG A 230 -20.46 -3.05 -18.71
CA ARG A 230 -21.85 -3.55 -18.72
C ARG A 230 -22.46 -3.57 -17.32
N ALA A 231 -23.63 -2.94 -17.26
CA ALA A 231 -24.75 -3.19 -16.35
C ALA A 231 -24.65 -2.64 -14.91
N SER A 232 -25.02 -1.36 -14.77
CA SER A 232 -25.81 -0.91 -13.62
C SER A 232 -27.21 -1.54 -13.68
N PRO A 233 -27.70 -2.27 -12.67
CA PRO A 233 -29.11 -2.54 -12.53
C PRO A 233 -29.76 -1.36 -11.79
N ARG A 234 -30.66 -0.67 -12.49
CA ARG A 234 -31.61 0.30 -11.92
C ARG A 234 -32.33 -0.33 -10.71
N SER A 235 -32.12 0.24 -9.52
CA SER A 235 -32.99 0.05 -8.37
C SER A 235 -34.33 0.75 -8.63
N LYS A 236 -35.40 -0.04 -8.79
CA LYS A 236 -36.78 0.49 -8.74
C LYS A 236 -37.12 0.87 -7.29
N PRO A 237 -37.83 1.98 -7.04
CA PRO A 237 -38.33 2.29 -5.71
C PRO A 237 -39.53 1.39 -5.39
N ARG A 238 -39.49 0.67 -4.27
CA ARG A 238 -40.65 -0.04 -3.71
C ARG A 238 -41.65 1.00 -3.19
N SER A 239 -42.77 1.10 -3.87
CA SER A 239 -44.01 1.74 -3.42
C SER A 239 -44.52 1.03 -2.15
N THR A 240 -44.48 1.72 -1.01
CA THR A 240 -45.26 1.38 0.18
C THR A 240 -46.54 2.21 0.17
N ALA A 241 -47.57 1.69 -0.48
CA ALA A 241 -48.93 2.20 -0.34
C ALA A 241 -49.91 1.02 -0.40
N SER A 242 -50.31 0.50 0.75
CA SER A 242 -51.61 -0.16 0.90
C SER A 242 -52.24 0.27 2.21
N ARG A 243 -53.41 0.86 2.04
CA ARG A 243 -54.21 1.61 2.98
C ARG A 243 -55.30 0.70 3.52
N ALA A 244 -55.44 0.72 4.85
CA ALA A 244 -56.64 0.48 5.65
C ALA A 244 -57.83 -0.28 5.02
N ARG A 245 -58.22 -1.40 5.66
CA ARG A 245 -59.63 -1.78 5.83
C ARG A 245 -59.87 -2.33 7.24
N ARG A 246 -60.95 -1.82 7.83
CA ARG A 246 -61.51 -1.98 9.20
C ARG A 246 -62.03 -3.40 9.51
N PRO A 247 -62.36 -3.71 10.78
CA PRO A 247 -62.70 -5.06 11.26
C PRO A 247 -64.21 -5.36 11.16
N PRO A 248 -64.61 -6.61 11.51
CA PRO A 248 -65.85 -6.78 12.26
C PRO A 248 -65.72 -7.68 13.51
N THR A 249 -66.72 -7.47 14.36
CA THR A 249 -67.02 -7.96 15.70
C THR A 249 -67.62 -9.39 15.77
N SER A 250 -67.81 -9.86 17.01
CA SER A 250 -68.59 -11.03 17.52
C SER A 250 -67.76 -12.31 17.71
N ALA A 251 -67.55 -12.86 18.93
CA ALA A 251 -68.42 -13.34 20.01
C ALA A 251 -68.62 -14.87 19.95
N THR A 252 -68.03 -15.59 20.91
CA THR A 252 -68.37 -16.94 21.44
C THR A 252 -67.28 -17.27 22.48
N ALA A 253 -67.52 -17.22 23.79
CA ALA A 253 -68.32 -18.11 24.65
C ALA A 253 -67.70 -19.52 24.85
N THR A 254 -67.07 -19.68 26.03
CA THR A 254 -67.06 -20.85 26.96
C THR A 254 -66.36 -22.17 26.57
N PRO A 255 -66.07 -23.06 27.53
CA PRO A 255 -66.33 -23.00 28.99
C PRO A 255 -65.14 -22.52 29.85
#